data_AF-A0A1A8BY05-F1
#
_entry.id   AF-A0A1A8BY05-F1
#
_cell.length_a   1.000
_cell.length_b   1.000
_cell.length_c   1.000
_cell.angle_alpha   90.00
_cell.angle_beta   90.00
_cell.angle_gamma   90.00
#
_symmetry.space_group_name_H-M   'P 1'
#
loop_
_entity.id
_entity.type
_entity.pdbx_description
1 polymer ?
#
loop_
_entity_poly.entity_id
_entity_poly.type
_entity_poly.pdbx_seq_one_letter_code
_entity_poly.pdbx_strand_id
1 'polypeptide(L)'
;FVKEDVRRFKDVRKEFERSSETLEAALSRNAQAPRGKLHEVEEASNTLLNARKSFRSEALDYVLEINVIEAKKKTDILAAMLSLMEAQAQFFQQGHQSLTELEEYRHKLNEEHTQFVLDAAREKRDMEQRHAAIKKKDMSYDDSIMDFNADSANGIAMEGYLYKRASNAFKTWSRRWFSIQKNQLV
;
A
#
# COMPACT_ATOMS: atom_id res chain seq x y z
N PHE A 1 -3.21 -30.39 1.43
CA PHE A 1 -2.71 -30.64 2.80
C PHE A 1 -3.73 -30.42 3.94
N VAL A 2 -3.87 -29.23 4.54
CA VAL A 2 -4.62 -29.09 5.82
C VAL A 2 -6.12 -29.39 5.71
N LYS A 3 -6.79 -28.88 4.67
CA LYS A 3 -8.24 -29.05 4.51
C LYS A 3 -8.68 -30.46 4.13
N GLU A 4 -7.82 -31.19 3.43
CA GLU A 4 -8.16 -32.49 2.83
C GLU A 4 -7.43 -33.61 3.58
N ASP A 5 -6.10 -33.69 3.46
CA ASP A 5 -5.29 -34.77 4.03
C ASP A 5 -5.37 -34.82 5.57
N VAL A 6 -5.16 -33.68 6.24
CA VAL A 6 -5.20 -33.63 7.71
C VAL A 6 -6.62 -33.86 8.23
N ARG A 7 -7.64 -33.42 7.49
CA ARG A 7 -9.05 -33.67 7.86
C ARG A 7 -9.37 -35.16 7.78
N ARG A 8 -9.05 -35.80 6.65
CA ARG A 8 -9.26 -37.23 6.45
C ARG A 8 -8.56 -38.08 7.50
N PHE A 9 -7.30 -37.77 7.81
CA PHE A 9 -6.55 -38.43 8.88
C PHE A 9 -7.25 -38.33 10.23
N LYS A 10 -7.79 -37.16 10.59
CA LYS A 10 -8.54 -36.98 11.83
C LYS A 10 -9.83 -37.79 11.86
N ASP A 11 -10.53 -37.87 10.74
CA ASP A 11 -11.76 -38.66 10.62
C ASP A 11 -11.45 -40.16 10.79
N VAL A 12 -10.42 -40.69 10.12
CA VAL A 12 -9.99 -42.10 10.25
C VAL A 12 -9.47 -42.40 11.66
N ARG A 13 -8.70 -41.48 12.26
CA ARG A 13 -8.25 -41.62 13.65
C ARG A 13 -9.43 -41.78 14.62
N LYS A 14 -10.48 -40.97 14.44
CA LYS A 14 -11.68 -41.03 15.28
C LYS A 14 -12.39 -42.37 15.15
N GLU A 15 -12.48 -42.90 13.93
CA GLU A 15 -13.09 -44.23 13.68
C GLU A 15 -12.27 -45.37 14.30
N PHE A 16 -10.95 -45.30 14.18
CA PHE A 16 -10.04 -46.21 14.86
C PHE A 16 -10.22 -46.18 16.39
N GLU A 17 -10.21 -44.99 17.01
CA GLU A 17 -10.41 -44.82 18.46
C GLU A 17 -11.77 -45.41 18.91
N ARG A 18 -12.85 -45.11 18.18
CA ARG A 18 -14.19 -45.67 18.41
C ARG A 18 -14.23 -47.19 18.31
N SER A 19 -13.55 -47.76 17.31
CA SER A 19 -13.48 -49.22 17.12
C SER A 19 -12.68 -49.91 18.23
N SER A 20 -11.67 -49.21 18.78
CA SER A 20 -10.86 -49.68 19.91
C SER A 20 -11.70 -49.77 21.18
N GLU A 21 -12.46 -48.73 21.50
CA GLU A 21 -13.39 -48.73 22.64
C GLU A 21 -14.44 -49.85 22.50
N THR A 22 -14.98 -50.04 21.30
CA THR A 22 -15.95 -51.10 21.01
C THR A 22 -15.35 -52.50 21.22
N LEU A 23 -14.09 -52.70 20.81
CA LEU A 23 -13.37 -53.95 21.01
C LEU A 23 -13.12 -54.23 22.50
N GLU A 24 -12.69 -53.23 23.27
CA GLU A 24 -12.51 -53.35 24.72
C GLU A 24 -13.81 -53.74 25.43
N ALA A 25 -14.92 -53.08 25.09
CA ALA A 25 -16.24 -53.42 25.63
C ALA A 25 -16.66 -54.86 25.28
N ALA A 26 -16.44 -55.29 24.03
CA ALA A 26 -16.76 -56.65 23.58
C ALA A 26 -15.89 -57.73 24.26
N LEU A 27 -14.60 -57.44 24.48
CA LEU A 27 -13.70 -58.31 25.24
C LEU A 27 -14.18 -58.49 26.69
N SER A 28 -14.54 -57.38 27.35
CA SER A 28 -15.04 -57.39 28.73
C SER A 28 -16.35 -58.19 28.85
N ARG A 29 -17.31 -57.95 27.94
CA ARG A 29 -18.58 -58.69 27.90
C ARG A 29 -18.37 -60.18 27.65
N ASN A 30 -17.48 -60.54 26.72
CA ASN A 30 -17.20 -61.96 26.42
C ASN A 30 -16.54 -62.67 27.61
N ALA A 31 -15.62 -62.02 28.31
CA ALA A 31 -14.95 -62.57 29.49
C ALA A 31 -15.92 -62.81 30.67
N GLN A 32 -16.97 -61.99 30.79
CA GLN A 32 -17.97 -62.07 31.85
C GLN A 32 -19.18 -62.97 31.49
N ALA A 33 -19.21 -63.58 30.31
CA ALA A 33 -20.36 -64.36 29.86
C ALA A 33 -20.61 -65.60 30.76
N PRO A 34 -21.84 -65.81 31.24
CA PRO A 34 -22.16 -66.91 32.14
C PRO A 34 -22.13 -68.26 31.41
N ARG A 35 -21.16 -69.11 31.75
CA ARG A 35 -20.92 -70.42 31.08
C ARG A 35 -22.14 -71.36 31.04
N GLY A 36 -23.06 -71.23 32.00
CA GLY A 36 -24.29 -72.03 32.04
C GLY A 36 -25.35 -71.64 31.01
N LYS A 37 -25.18 -70.50 30.34
CA LYS A 37 -26.12 -69.98 29.33
C LYS A 37 -25.43 -69.95 27.95
N LEU A 38 -25.40 -71.10 27.29
CA LEU A 38 -24.68 -71.29 26.02
C LEU A 38 -25.04 -70.25 24.95
N HIS A 39 -26.31 -69.85 24.87
CA HIS A 39 -26.76 -68.83 23.90
C HIS A 39 -26.14 -67.44 24.16
N GLU A 40 -26.07 -66.99 25.42
CA GLU A 40 -25.45 -65.71 25.78
C GLU A 40 -23.93 -65.73 25.52
N VAL A 41 -23.29 -66.89 25.73
CA VAL A 41 -21.86 -67.08 25.42
C VAL A 41 -21.63 -66.98 23.91
N GLU A 42 -22.48 -67.61 23.11
CA GLU A 42 -22.40 -67.57 21.64
C GLU A 42 -22.60 -66.14 21.10
N GLU A 43 -23.60 -65.41 21.60
CA GLU A 43 -23.86 -64.01 21.23
C GLU A 43 -22.66 -63.10 21.57
N ALA A 44 -22.10 -63.23 22.78
CA ALA A 44 -20.95 -62.47 23.20
C ALA A 44 -19.69 -62.80 22.36
N SER A 45 -19.52 -64.07 21.96
CA SER A 45 -18.42 -64.51 21.10
C SER A 45 -18.55 -63.94 19.68
N ASN A 46 -19.75 -63.98 19.11
CA ASN A 46 -20.03 -63.39 17.79
C ASN A 46 -19.82 -61.88 17.77
N THR A 47 -20.27 -61.19 18.83
CA THR A 47 -20.03 -59.75 19.00
C THR A 47 -18.54 -59.43 19.05
N LEU A 48 -17.76 -60.20 19.81
CA LEU A 48 -16.30 -60.04 19.89
C LEU A 48 -15.62 -60.30 18.54
N LEU A 49 -16.06 -61.32 17.79
CA LEU A 49 -15.51 -61.62 16.47
C LEU A 49 -15.71 -60.44 15.50
N ASN A 50 -16.92 -59.86 15.50
CA ASN A 50 -17.23 -58.70 14.67
C ASN A 50 -16.41 -57.46 15.09
N ALA A 51 -16.34 -57.16 16.40
CA ALA A 51 -15.54 -56.06 16.92
C ALA A 51 -14.05 -56.19 16.55
N ARG A 52 -13.48 -57.41 16.62
CA ARG A 52 -12.10 -57.68 16.18
C ARG A 52 -11.90 -57.45 14.70
N LYS A 53 -12.87 -57.84 13.86
CA LYS A 53 -12.80 -57.64 12.41
C LYS A 53 -12.84 -56.14 12.06
N SER A 54 -13.77 -55.39 12.65
CA SER A 54 -13.87 -53.94 12.47
C SER A 54 -12.60 -53.23 12.95
N PHE A 55 -12.14 -53.49 14.17
CA PHE A 55 -10.91 -52.90 14.70
C PHE A 55 -9.69 -53.13 13.80
N ARG A 56 -9.52 -54.35 13.28
CA ARG A 56 -8.42 -54.66 12.35
C ARG A 56 -8.49 -53.85 11.07
N SER A 57 -9.69 -53.66 10.52
CA SER A 57 -9.89 -52.83 9.32
C SER A 57 -9.52 -51.38 9.59
N GLU A 58 -10.11 -50.78 10.62
CA GLU A 58 -9.88 -49.37 10.97
C GLU A 58 -8.42 -49.11 11.37
N ALA A 59 -7.76 -50.08 12.02
CA ALA A 59 -6.34 -49.98 12.35
C ALA A 59 -5.44 -49.94 11.11
N LEU A 60 -5.75 -50.74 10.08
CA LEU A 60 -5.00 -50.73 8.82
C LEU A 60 -5.21 -49.40 8.08
N ASP A 61 -6.46 -48.91 8.03
CA ASP A 61 -6.77 -47.62 7.43
C ASP A 61 -6.06 -46.47 8.15
N TYR A 62 -6.02 -46.50 9.49
CA TYR A 62 -5.31 -45.48 10.26
C TYR A 62 -3.80 -45.52 10.03
N VAL A 63 -3.16 -46.69 10.00
CA VAL A 63 -1.73 -46.84 9.67
C VAL A 63 -1.43 -46.36 8.25
N LEU A 64 -2.31 -46.64 7.29
CA LEU A 64 -2.17 -46.14 5.92
C LEU A 64 -2.19 -44.61 5.90
N GLU A 65 -3.17 -43.97 6.55
CA GLU A 65 -3.26 -42.51 6.58
C GLU A 65 -2.08 -41.85 7.31
N ILE A 66 -1.53 -42.48 8.36
CA ILE A 66 -0.27 -42.03 8.99
C ILE A 66 0.85 -41.96 7.94
N ASN A 67 1.04 -43.04 7.17
CA ASN A 67 2.09 -43.12 6.16
C ASN A 67 1.89 -42.10 5.03
N VAL A 68 0.64 -41.89 4.59
CA VAL A 68 0.31 -40.90 3.57
C VAL A 68 0.65 -39.48 4.04
N ILE A 69 0.28 -39.12 5.28
CA ILE A 69 0.63 -37.80 5.83
C ILE A 69 2.14 -37.64 5.95
N GLU A 70 2.86 -38.65 6.45
CA GLU A 70 4.30 -38.58 6.62
C GLU A 70 5.02 -38.38 5.28
N ALA A 71 4.56 -39.07 4.23
CA ALA A 71 5.10 -38.94 2.88
C ALA A 71 4.82 -37.54 2.27
N LYS A 72 3.60 -37.00 2.46
CA LYS A 72 3.17 -35.76 1.81
C LYS A 72 3.59 -34.49 2.54
N LYS A 73 3.73 -34.51 3.87
CA LYS A 73 3.95 -33.27 4.65
C LYS A 73 5.17 -32.49 4.20
N LYS A 74 6.28 -33.19 3.91
CA LYS A 74 7.54 -32.56 3.50
C LYS A 74 7.45 -32.02 2.09
N THR A 75 6.86 -32.78 1.17
CA THR A 75 6.74 -32.39 -0.23
C THR A 75 5.81 -31.19 -0.40
N ASP A 76 4.69 -31.15 0.31
CA ASP A 76 3.72 -30.06 0.20
C ASP A 76 4.31 -28.73 0.75
N ILE A 77 5.06 -28.79 1.87
CA ILE A 77 5.73 -27.60 2.42
C ILE A 77 6.81 -27.10 1.46
N LEU A 78 7.63 -28.00 0.91
CA LEU A 78 8.69 -27.62 -0.03
C LEU A 78 8.11 -27.06 -1.33
N ALA A 79 7.04 -27.65 -1.85
CA ALA A 79 6.35 -27.13 -3.03
C ALA A 79 5.82 -25.71 -2.82
N ALA A 80 5.23 -25.42 -1.66
CA ALA A 80 4.77 -24.08 -1.32
C ALA A 80 5.93 -23.07 -1.23
N MET A 81 7.04 -23.45 -0.60
CA MET A 81 8.23 -22.59 -0.52
C MET A 81 8.85 -22.33 -1.88
N LEU A 82 8.97 -23.35 -2.73
CA LEU A 82 9.50 -23.20 -4.07
C LEU A 82 8.62 -22.28 -4.92
N SER A 83 7.30 -22.46 -4.87
CA SER A 83 6.35 -21.60 -5.57
C SER A 83 6.45 -20.14 -5.13
N LEU A 84 6.64 -19.89 -3.83
CA LEU A 84 6.89 -18.55 -3.31
C LEU A 84 8.17 -17.95 -3.87
N MET A 85 9.27 -18.71 -3.88
CA MET A 85 10.56 -18.24 -4.38
C MET A 85 10.51 -17.94 -5.89
N GLU A 86 9.83 -18.77 -6.67
CA GLU A 86 9.61 -18.54 -8.10
C GLU A 86 8.78 -17.29 -8.35
N ALA A 87 7.68 -17.10 -7.60
CA ALA A 87 6.85 -15.91 -7.70
C ALA A 87 7.64 -14.64 -7.34
N GLN A 88 8.49 -14.69 -6.32
CA GLN A 88 9.38 -13.58 -5.97
C GLN A 88 10.41 -13.31 -7.07
N ALA A 89 11.05 -14.34 -7.61
CA ALA A 89 12.01 -14.19 -8.70
C ALA A 89 11.37 -13.51 -9.92
N GLN A 90 10.18 -13.95 -10.32
CA GLN A 90 9.42 -13.35 -11.41
C GLN A 90 9.03 -11.90 -11.12
N PHE A 91 8.57 -11.60 -9.90
CA PHE A 91 8.23 -10.25 -9.48
C PHE A 91 9.44 -9.30 -9.60
N PHE A 92 10.60 -9.71 -9.09
CA PHE A 92 11.82 -8.90 -9.18
C PHE A 92 12.32 -8.76 -10.61
N GLN A 93 12.24 -9.82 -11.42
CA GLN A 93 12.62 -9.77 -12.84
C GLN A 93 11.76 -8.76 -13.61
N GLN A 94 10.43 -8.80 -13.43
CA GLN A 94 9.52 -7.85 -14.05
C GLN A 94 9.78 -6.42 -13.57
N GLY A 95 9.94 -6.22 -12.26
CA GLY A 95 10.26 -4.92 -11.70
C GLY A 95 11.58 -4.35 -12.23
N HIS A 96 12.62 -5.19 -12.36
CA HIS A 96 13.88 -4.79 -12.97
C HIS A 96 13.70 -4.35 -14.42
N GLN A 97 13.01 -5.16 -15.24
CA GLN A 97 12.76 -4.83 -16.64
C GLN A 97 12.03 -3.50 -16.79
N SER A 98 10.93 -3.28 -16.05
CA SER A 98 10.18 -2.02 -16.11
C SER A 98 11.02 -0.81 -15.68
N LEU A 99 11.89 -0.97 -14.68
CA LEU A 99 12.81 0.11 -14.27
C LEU A 99 13.89 0.36 -15.32
N THR A 100 14.37 -0.66 -16.02
CA THR A 100 15.30 -0.50 -17.14
C THR A 100 14.64 0.24 -18.30
N GLU A 101 13.39 -0.07 -18.63
CA GLU A 101 12.62 0.65 -19.67
C GLU A 101 12.44 2.15 -19.35
N LEU A 102 12.44 2.53 -18.07
CA LEU A 102 12.36 3.93 -17.62
C LEU A 102 13.71 4.65 -17.57
N GLU A 103 14.83 4.02 -17.95
CA GLU A 103 16.16 4.59 -17.81
C GLU A 103 16.37 5.86 -18.63
N GLU A 104 15.98 5.85 -19.91
CA GLU A 104 16.08 7.04 -20.76
C GLU A 104 15.25 8.22 -20.21
N TYR A 105 14.06 7.94 -19.69
CA TYR A 105 13.21 8.97 -19.09
C TYR A 105 13.86 9.57 -17.84
N ARG A 106 14.44 8.74 -16.96
CA ARG A 106 15.18 9.24 -15.80
C ARG A 106 16.36 10.12 -16.20
N HIS A 107 17.07 9.75 -17.26
CA HIS A 107 18.17 10.56 -17.79
C HIS A 107 17.69 11.93 -18.26
N LYS A 108 16.64 11.97 -19.11
CA LYS A 108 16.04 13.22 -19.60
C LYS A 108 15.57 14.12 -18.46
N LEU A 109 14.89 13.54 -17.48
CA LEU A 109 14.41 14.28 -16.31
C LEU A 109 15.57 14.89 -15.51
N ASN A 110 16.71 14.19 -15.39
CA ASN A 110 17.89 14.71 -14.72
C ASN A 110 18.57 15.85 -15.51
N GLU A 111 18.59 15.76 -16.84
CA GLU A 111 19.07 16.84 -17.71
C GLU A 111 18.18 18.08 -17.59
N GLU A 112 16.86 17.92 -17.68
CA GLU A 112 15.89 19.01 -17.49
C GLU A 112 16.03 19.67 -16.12
N HIS A 113 16.17 18.87 -15.06
CA HIS A 113 16.42 19.39 -13.72
C HIS A 113 17.69 20.24 -13.66
N THR A 114 18.79 19.75 -14.25
CA THR A 114 20.06 20.48 -14.30
C THR A 114 19.90 21.81 -15.04
N GLN A 115 19.19 21.80 -16.17
CA GLN A 115 18.93 23.00 -16.96
C GLN A 115 18.10 24.02 -16.18
N PHE A 116 17.04 23.59 -15.51
CA PHE A 116 16.20 24.48 -14.69
C PHE A 116 16.98 25.11 -13.52
N VAL A 117 17.91 24.38 -12.91
CA VAL A 117 18.77 24.95 -11.86
C VAL A 117 19.66 26.07 -12.44
N LEU A 118 20.23 25.89 -13.63
CA LEU A 118 21.03 26.91 -14.30
C LEU A 118 20.20 28.14 -14.69
N ASP A 119 19.02 27.92 -15.25
CA ASP A 119 18.12 28.99 -15.66
C ASP A 119 17.63 29.80 -14.46
N ALA A 120 17.26 29.13 -13.36
CA ALA A 120 16.88 29.79 -12.11
C ALA A 120 18.03 30.62 -11.52
N ALA A 121 19.27 30.11 -11.56
CA ALA A 121 20.43 30.86 -11.09
C ALA A 121 20.70 32.11 -11.94
N ARG A 122 20.52 32.00 -13.26
CA ARG A 122 20.64 33.12 -14.20
C ARG A 122 19.56 34.17 -13.97
N GLU A 123 18.30 33.75 -13.89
CA GLU A 123 17.16 34.64 -13.64
C GLU A 123 17.32 35.37 -12.30
N LYS A 124 17.75 34.65 -11.26
CA LYS A 124 18.05 35.26 -9.95
C LYS A 124 19.11 36.35 -10.08
N ARG A 125 20.24 36.08 -10.76
CA ARG A 125 21.30 37.08 -10.97
C ARG A 125 20.77 38.29 -11.74
N ASP A 126 20.00 38.07 -12.81
CA ASP A 126 19.44 39.14 -13.62
C ASP A 126 18.47 40.01 -12.80
N MET A 127 17.64 39.38 -11.95
CA MET A 127 16.77 40.10 -11.01
C MET A 127 17.57 40.89 -9.97
N GLU A 128 18.61 40.31 -9.38
CA GLU A 128 19.48 41.01 -8.41
C GLU A 128 20.18 42.22 -9.05
N GLN A 129 20.64 42.10 -10.29
CA GLN A 129 21.24 43.20 -11.04
C GLN A 129 20.22 44.31 -11.34
N ARG A 130 19.01 43.97 -11.83
CA ARG A 130 17.93 44.94 -12.05
C ARG A 130 17.55 45.65 -10.75
N HIS A 131 17.40 44.89 -9.67
CA HIS A 131 17.10 45.43 -8.35
C HIS A 131 18.19 46.40 -7.87
N ALA A 132 19.47 46.06 -8.05
CA ALA A 132 20.58 46.95 -7.70
C ALA A 132 20.59 48.23 -8.55
N ALA A 133 20.29 48.13 -9.85
CA ALA A 133 20.22 49.28 -10.76
C ALA A 133 19.08 50.24 -10.39
N ILE A 134 17.88 49.70 -10.11
CA ILE A 134 16.74 50.49 -9.62
C ILE A 134 17.11 51.18 -8.30
N LYS A 135 17.64 50.44 -7.33
CA LYS A 135 18.06 51.01 -6.04
C LYS A 135 19.08 52.14 -6.21
N LYS A 136 20.07 51.99 -7.10
CA LYS A 136 21.06 53.04 -7.38
C LYS A 136 20.42 54.27 -8.03
N LYS A 137 19.49 54.09 -8.97
CA LYS A 137 18.74 55.19 -9.60
C LYS A 137 17.88 55.92 -8.59
N ASP A 138 17.13 55.19 -7.76
CA ASP A 138 16.26 55.75 -6.72
C ASP A 138 17.07 56.54 -5.67
N MET A 139 18.26 56.06 -5.28
CA MET A 139 19.13 56.79 -4.36
C MET A 139 19.77 58.06 -4.98
N SER A 140 19.83 58.16 -6.30
CA SER A 140 20.25 59.38 -7.00
C SER A 140 19.09 60.35 -7.27
N TYR A 141 17.85 59.88 -7.11
CA TYR A 141 16.63 60.62 -7.35
C TYR A 141 16.06 61.11 -6.02
N ASP A 142 16.84 61.97 -5.35
CA ASP A 142 16.31 62.87 -4.33
C ASP A 142 15.87 64.16 -5.02
N ASP A 143 14.84 64.06 -5.87
CA ASP A 143 13.87 65.14 -5.99
C ASP A 143 12.56 64.65 -6.60
N SER A 144 11.49 65.13 -6.00
CA SER A 144 10.08 65.00 -6.33
C SER A 144 9.68 65.59 -7.69
N ILE A 145 10.25 65.12 -8.80
CA ILE A 145 9.85 65.62 -10.12
C ILE A 145 8.67 64.79 -10.64
N MET A 146 7.47 65.39 -10.56
CA MET A 146 6.34 64.95 -11.38
C MET A 146 6.66 65.29 -12.84
N ASP A 147 7.26 64.34 -13.56
CA ASP A 147 7.60 64.52 -14.97
C ASP A 147 6.31 64.59 -15.81
N PHE A 148 5.97 65.79 -16.28
CA PHE A 148 4.89 66.00 -17.24
C PHE A 148 5.37 65.58 -18.65
N ASN A 149 4.72 64.58 -19.23
CA ASN A 149 5.01 64.13 -20.59
C ASN A 149 3.73 64.06 -21.45
N ALA A 150 3.47 65.11 -22.21
CA ALA A 150 2.29 65.22 -23.06
C ALA A 150 2.18 64.12 -24.14
N ASP A 151 3.32 63.56 -24.58
CA ASP A 151 3.41 62.53 -25.62
C ASP A 151 3.71 61.14 -25.05
N SER A 152 3.36 60.91 -23.77
CA SER A 152 3.51 59.61 -23.12
C SER A 152 2.84 58.50 -23.94
N ALA A 153 3.59 57.43 -24.24
CA ALA A 153 3.12 56.28 -25.01
C ALA A 153 1.91 55.59 -24.37
N ASN A 154 1.73 55.74 -23.05
CA ASN A 154 0.62 55.15 -22.29
C ASN A 154 -0.61 56.08 -22.25
N GLY A 155 -0.55 57.27 -22.85
CA GLY A 155 -1.63 58.26 -22.87
C GLY A 155 -1.86 59.02 -21.55
N ILE A 156 -1.02 58.77 -20.54
CA ILE A 156 -1.03 59.45 -19.23
C ILE A 156 0.05 60.52 -19.25
N ALA A 157 -0.36 61.78 -19.16
CA ALA A 157 0.53 62.93 -19.22
C ALA A 157 1.29 63.17 -17.92
N MET A 158 0.66 62.85 -16.78
CA MET A 158 1.26 62.96 -15.45
C MET A 158 0.45 62.09 -14.48
N GLU A 159 1.11 61.44 -13.54
CA GLU A 159 0.45 60.71 -12.47
C GLU A 159 1.24 60.79 -11.17
N GLY A 160 0.55 60.67 -10.04
CA GLY A 160 1.18 60.69 -8.73
C GLY A 160 0.20 60.81 -7.58
N TYR A 161 0.73 60.72 -6.36
CA TYR A 161 -0.06 60.91 -5.14
C TYR A 161 -0.20 62.39 -4.81
N LEU A 162 -1.44 62.85 -4.59
CA LEU A 162 -1.74 64.17 -4.03
C LEU A 162 -2.70 64.04 -2.83
N TYR A 163 -2.64 65.01 -1.93
CA TYR A 163 -3.65 65.16 -0.89
C TYR A 163 -4.82 65.99 -1.43
N LYS A 164 -6.04 65.46 -1.31
CA LYS A 164 -7.28 66.16 -1.65
C LYS A 164 -8.07 66.48 -0.39
N ARG A 165 -8.49 67.72 -0.24
CA ARG A 165 -9.37 68.17 0.85
C ARG A 165 -10.82 67.89 0.49
N ALA A 166 -11.57 67.30 1.42
CA ALA A 166 -13.01 67.10 1.25
C ALA A 166 -13.75 68.45 1.19
N SER A 167 -14.72 68.55 0.26
CA SER A 167 -15.52 69.77 0.08
C SER A 167 -16.66 69.89 1.09
N ASN A 168 -16.96 68.83 1.84
CA ASN A 168 -17.97 68.80 2.90
C ASN A 168 -17.57 69.66 4.13
N ALA A 169 -18.43 69.71 5.14
CA ALA A 169 -18.20 70.51 6.36
C ALA A 169 -16.97 70.01 7.16
N PHE A 170 -16.69 68.72 7.11
CA PHE A 170 -15.52 68.10 7.74
C PHE A 170 -14.32 68.15 6.79
N LYS A 171 -13.50 69.20 6.87
CA LYS A 171 -12.35 69.46 5.98
C LYS A 171 -11.17 68.49 6.16
N THR A 172 -11.40 67.20 5.94
CA THR A 172 -10.38 66.16 6.02
C THR A 172 -9.52 66.10 4.75
N TRP A 173 -8.25 65.75 4.92
CA TRP A 173 -7.32 65.52 3.82
C TRP A 173 -7.13 64.01 3.62
N SER A 174 -7.26 63.53 2.39
CA SER A 174 -6.98 62.14 2.03
C SER A 174 -5.94 62.07 0.92
N ARG A 175 -4.93 61.21 1.07
CA ARG A 175 -3.97 60.90 0.00
C ARG A 175 -4.66 60.04 -1.06
N ARG A 176 -4.62 60.47 -2.32
CA ARG A 176 -5.17 59.73 -3.46
C ARG A 176 -4.19 59.75 -4.62
N TRP A 177 -4.21 58.71 -5.46
CA TRP A 177 -3.50 58.70 -6.73
C TRP A 177 -4.34 59.44 -7.77
N PHE A 178 -3.73 60.38 -8.48
CA PHE A 178 -4.35 61.14 -9.57
C PHE A 178 -3.59 60.90 -10.85
N SER A 179 -4.29 60.96 -11.98
CA SER A 179 -3.66 60.96 -13.30
C SER A 179 -4.31 61.95 -14.25
N ILE A 180 -3.49 62.59 -15.08
CA ILE A 180 -3.94 63.46 -16.18
C ILE A 180 -3.90 62.64 -17.46
N GLN A 181 -5.06 62.39 -18.03
CA GLN A 181 -5.20 61.59 -19.25
C GLN A 181 -6.27 62.23 -20.14
N LYS A 182 -5.96 62.44 -21.43
CA LYS A 182 -6.85 63.09 -22.42
C LYS A 182 -7.44 64.43 -21.93
N ASN A 183 -6.60 65.25 -21.29
CA ASN A 183 -6.98 66.54 -20.69
C ASN A 183 -8.06 66.45 -19.59
N GLN A 184 -8.23 65.28 -18.96
CA GLN A 184 -9.06 65.09 -17.78
C GLN A 184 -8.21 64.67 -16.58
N LEU A 185 -8.50 65.26 -15.42
CA LEU A 185 -7.94 64.84 -14.14
C LEU A 185 -8.85 63.75 -13.56
N VAL A 186 -8.32 62.54 -13.48
CA VAL A 186 -9.00 61.35 -12.95
C VAL A 186 -8.49 61.04 -11.55
#